data_AF-A0A382W854-F1
#
_entry.id   AF-A0A382W854-F1
#
_cell.length_a   1.000
_cell.length_b   1.000
_cell.length_c   1.000
_cell.angle_alpha   90.00
_cell.angle_beta   90.00
_cell.angle_gamma   90.00
#
_symmetry.space_group_name_H-M   'P 1'
#
loop_
_entity.id
_entity.type
_entity.pdbx_description
1 polymer ?
#
loop_
_entity_poly.entity_id
_entity_poly.type
_entity_poly.pdbx_seq_one_letter_code
_entity_poly.pdbx_strand_id
1 'polypeptide(L)' 'MFDHTGFVKDIIRILDGLLWLYFWILTARVIISWVNPDPYNRIVQVLCGLTDPAL' A
#
# COMPACT_ATOMS: atom_id res chain seq x y z
N MET A 1 35.48 0.85 -1.21
CA MET A 1 35.15 0.10 0.02
C MET A 1 33.65 -0.06 0.05
N PHE A 2 33.12 -1.29 0.13
CA PHE A 2 31.67 -1.48 0.22
C PHE A 2 31.19 -0.95 1.57
N ASP A 3 30.26 -0.02 1.52
CA ASP A 3 29.58 0.55 2.68
C ASP A 3 28.39 -0.36 3.04
N HIS A 4 28.61 -1.26 3.99
CA HIS A 4 27.56 -2.15 4.49
C HIS A 4 26.47 -1.40 5.27
N THR A 5 26.78 -0.23 5.83
CA THR A 5 25.84 0.54 6.66
C THR A 5 24.87 1.37 5.80
N GLY A 6 25.36 2.00 4.74
CA GLY A 6 24.58 2.72 3.74
C GLY A 6 23.65 1.78 3.00
N PHE A 7 24.16 0.62 2.56
CA PHE A 7 23.32 -0.39 1.89
C PHE A 7 22.12 -0.82 2.74
N VAL A 8 22.34 -1.12 4.03
CA VAL A 8 21.25 -1.50 4.95
C VAL A 8 20.30 -0.33 5.19
N LYS A 9 20.81 0.90 5.34
CA LYS A 9 19.97 2.11 5.50
C LYS A 9 19.09 2.36 4.29
N ASP A 10 19.60 2.15 3.09
CA ASP A 10 18.84 2.33 1.85
C ASP A 10 17.70 1.30 1.74
N ILE A 11 17.97 0.04 2.11
CA ILE A 11 16.93 -1.00 2.18
C ILE A 11 15.85 -0.64 3.20
N ILE A 12 16.25 -0.22 4.41
CA ILE A 12 15.31 0.19 5.47
C ILE A 12 14.42 1.34 4.97
N ARG A 13 15.01 2.32 4.27
CA ARG A 13 14.26 3.47 3.74
C ARG A 13 13.23 3.05 2.69
N ILE A 14 13.57 2.10 1.82
CA ILE A 14 12.63 1.57 0.83
C ILE A 14 11.50 0.80 1.53
N LEU A 15 11.83 -0.07 2.49
CA LEU A 15 10.84 -0.83 3.26
C LEU A 15 9.89 0.09 4.03
N ASP A 16 10.40 1.12 4.69
CA ASP A 16 9.62 2.11 5.42
C ASP A 16 8.65 2.85 4.48
N GLY A 17 9.13 3.29 3.32
CA GLY A 17 8.28 3.90 2.29
C GLY A 17 7.21 2.95 1.75
N LEU A 18 7.54 1.67 1.57
CA LEU A 18 6.60 0.65 1.11
C LEU A 18 5.50 0.39 2.14
N LEU A 19 5.88 0.31 3.43
CA LEU A 19 4.96 0.10 4.53
C LEU A 19 4.04 1.32 4.73
N TRP A 20 4.61 2.53 4.64
CA TRP A 20 3.85 3.77 4.69
C TRP A 20 2.82 3.84 3.56
N LEU A 21 3.22 3.51 2.33
CA LEU A 21 2.30 3.46 1.18
C LEU A 21 1.20 2.41 1.39
N TYR A 22 1.56 1.21 1.83
CA TYR A 22 0.61 0.13 2.10
C TYR A 22 -0.42 0.52 3.16
N PHE A 23 0.00 1.21 4.23
CA PHE A 23 -0.89 1.71 5.27
C PHE A 23 -1.96 2.67 4.71
N TRP A 24 -1.57 3.59 3.83
CA TRP A 24 -2.51 4.50 3.18
C TRP A 24 -3.47 3.80 2.23
N ILE A 25 -3.00 2.82 1.45
CA ILE A 25 -3.84 2.01 0.57
C ILE A 25 -4.90 1.25 1.39
N LEU A 26 -4.48 0.60 2.48
CA LEU A 26 -5.37 -0.12 3.40
C LEU A 26 -6.43 0.82 4.00
N THR A 27 -6.01 1.99 4.46
CA THR A 27 -6.91 3.02 4.99
C THR A 27 -7.95 3.45 3.96
N ALA A 28 -7.55 3.69 2.71
CA ALA A 28 -8.46 4.02 1.63
C ALA A 28 -9.48 2.89 1.37
N ARG A 29 -9.04 1.63 1.44
CA ARG A 29 -9.92 0.45 1.31
C ARG A 29 -11.00 0.39 2.37
N VAL A 30 -10.65 0.66 3.63
CA VAL A 30 -11.58 0.69 4.76
C VAL A 30 -12.58 1.83 4.63
N ILE A 31 -12.13 3.02 4.22
CA ILE A 31 -13.05 4.15 3.96
C ILE A 31 -14.03 3.79 2.84
N ILE A 32 -13.53 3.22 1.73
CA ILE A 32 -14.33 2.82 0.60
C ILE A 32 -15.37 1.77 1.00
N SER A 33 -15.03 0.79 1.85
CA SER A 33 -15.99 -0.23 2.30
C SER A 33 -17.14 0.34 3.13
N TRP A 34 -16.94 1.46 3.82
CA TRP A 34 -18.00 2.15 4.58
C TRP A 34 -18.95 2.96 3.71
N VAL A 35 -18.53 3.40 2.53
CA VAL A 35 -19.34 4.26 1.65
C VAL A 35 -20.20 3.46 0.67
N ASN A 36 -20.05 2.13 0.61
CA ASN A 36 -20.71 1.24 -0.36
C ASN A 36 -20.45 1.69 -1.81
N PRO A 37 -19.26 1.42 -2.35
CA PRO A 37 -18.77 2.02 -3.59
C PRO A 37 -19.43 1.40 -4.82
N ASP A 38 -19.57 2.19 -5.90
CA ASP A 38 -20.07 1.69 -7.17
C ASP A 38 -19.07 0.68 -7.80
N PRO A 39 -19.50 -0.57 -8.09
CA PRO A 39 -18.61 -1.63 -8.56
C PRO A 39 -18.08 -1.40 -9.99
N TYR A 40 -18.68 -0.50 -10.78
CA TYR A 40 -18.24 -0.19 -12.14
C TYR A 40 -17.15 0.88 -12.19
N ASN A 41 -16.81 1.51 -11.07
CA ASN A 41 -15.71 2.47 -11.02
C ASN A 41 -14.35 1.75 -11.05
N ARG A 42 -13.53 2.07 -12.06
CA ARG A 42 -12.18 1.50 -12.23
C ARG A 42 -11.28 1.74 -11.03
N ILE A 43 -11.43 2.86 -10.32
CA ILE A 43 -10.63 3.17 -9.13
C ILE A 43 -10.93 2.15 -8.02
N VAL A 44 -12.21 1.83 -7.81
CA VAL A 44 -12.67 0.85 -6.82
C VAL A 44 -12.17 -0.54 -7.17
N GLN A 45 -12.22 -0.95 -8.44
CA GLN A 45 -11.72 -2.26 -8.89
C GLN A 45 -10.21 -2.40 -8.70
N VAL A 46 -9.43 -1.35 -9.01
CA VAL A 46 -7.97 -1.35 -8.80
C VAL A 46 -7.65 -1.42 -7.32
N LEU A 47 -8.29 -0.60 -6.48
CA LEU A 47 -8.10 -0.65 -5.03
C LEU A 47 -8.50 -2.02 -4.46
N CYS A 48 -9.63 -2.58 -4.87
CA CYS A 48 -10.03 -3.92 -4.47
C CYS A 48 -9.00 -4.98 -4.87
N GLY A 49 -8.59 -5.01 -6.14
CA GLY A 49 -7.62 -6.00 -6.64
C GLY A 49 -6.23 -5.88 -6.01
N LEU A 50 -5.82 -4.69 -5.55
CA LEU A 50 -4.55 -4.48 -4.85
C LEU A 50 -4.59 -4.93 -3.38
N THR A 51 -5.78 -5.11 -2.80
CA THR A 51 -5.96 -5.42 -1.37
C THR A 51 -6.62 -6.75 -1.10
N ASP A 52 -7.21 -7.41 -2.09
CA ASP A 52 -7.67 -8.81 -1.98
C ASP A 52 -6.48 -9.78 -1.99
N PRO A 53 -6.41 -10.80 -1.09
CA PRO A 53 -7.38 -11.21 -0.07
C PRO A 53 -7.05 -10.67 1.33
N ALA A 54 -6.22 -9.63 1.46
CA ALA A 54 -5.80 -9.11 2.76
C ALA A 54 -6.96 -8.50 3.57
N LEU A 55 -8.07 -8.15 2.89
CA LEU A 55 -9.37 -7.70 3.39
C LEU A 55 -10.47 -8.36 2.56
#